data_AF-A0A928H9B6-F1
#
_entry.id   AF-A0A928H9B6-F1
#
_cell.length_a   1.000
_cell.length_b   1.000
_cell.length_c   1.000
_cell.angle_alpha   90.00
_cell.angle_beta   90.00
_cell.angle_gamma   90.00
#
_symmetry.space_group_name_H-M   'P 1'
#
loop_
_entity.id
_entity.type
_entity.pdbx_description
1 polymer ?
#
loop_
_entity_poly.entity_id
_entity_poly.type
_entity_poly.pdbx_seq_one_letter_code
_entity_poly.pdbx_strand_id
1 'polypeptide(L)'
;MKTSTYIKISEIVDLIKTRILNRYSPGELIPPERKIAEELNETHNKIHRAIQMLVKEGVLNSSGCRRGIRLCKTPRPPRTSLPQEKIRLKFKMPVPADLFQVKVWQRVCDTFCAAYPNIEVEIINDTSRKICSEDLNLVWPPFLDKDIFWALNKSDIFTDGLSEDDFIPGIMDTGWQFGKMLAVPITHSPAVYWGHRNMLHRMNLDVNNFKEPLDYFRWGNQLEHSNLCAMGFFFYGFSYHAANYGLCCQRKNSKFYMDSDKLYAFFREIKPW
;
A
#
# COMPACT_ATOMS: atom_id res chain seq x y z
N MET A 1 -20.27 -12.00 52.63
CA MET A 1 -19.89 -11.04 51.58
C MET A 1 -18.38 -11.01 51.52
N LYS A 2 -17.76 -11.42 50.40
CA LYS A 2 -16.30 -11.32 50.23
C LYS A 2 -15.94 -9.83 50.11
N THR A 3 -15.19 -9.31 51.08
CA THR A 3 -14.54 -7.99 51.00
C THR A 3 -13.59 -8.03 49.80
N SER A 4 -14.02 -7.44 48.69
CA SER A 4 -13.23 -7.37 47.46
C SER A 4 -12.15 -6.30 47.64
N THR A 5 -11.03 -6.68 48.23
CA THR A 5 -9.81 -5.87 48.22
C THR A 5 -9.43 -5.63 46.77
N TYR A 6 -9.40 -4.37 46.34
CA TYR A 6 -9.01 -4.00 44.98
C TYR A 6 -7.51 -4.20 44.82
N ILE A 7 -7.11 -5.38 44.34
CA ILE A 7 -5.71 -5.71 44.01
C ILE A 7 -5.35 -5.00 42.70
N LYS A 8 -4.22 -4.27 42.70
CA LYS A 8 -3.71 -3.58 41.50
C LYS A 8 -3.20 -4.60 40.49
N ILE A 9 -3.27 -4.26 39.19
CA ILE A 9 -2.78 -5.16 38.12
C ILE A 9 -1.28 -5.49 38.31
N SER A 10 -0.48 -4.56 38.83
CA SER A 10 0.94 -4.79 39.15
C SER A 10 1.14 -5.89 40.20
N GLU A 11 0.30 -5.96 41.23
CA GLU A 11 0.37 -6.99 42.28
C GLU A 11 0.01 -8.37 41.71
N ILE A 12 -0.91 -8.40 40.73
CA ILE A 12 -1.26 -9.63 40.00
C ILE A 12 -0.10 -10.09 39.12
N VAL A 13 0.63 -9.17 38.48
CA VAL A 13 1.85 -9.49 37.73
C VAL A 13 2.89 -10.19 38.63
N ASP A 14 3.11 -9.66 39.83
CA ASP A 14 4.04 -10.25 40.79
C ASP A 14 3.58 -11.61 41.30
N LEU A 15 2.27 -11.79 41.52
CA LEU A 15 1.68 -13.08 41.88
C LEU A 15 1.85 -14.11 40.76
N ILE A 16 1.67 -13.73 39.49
CA ILE A 16 1.89 -14.61 38.34
C ILE A 16 3.37 -15.02 38.26
N LYS A 17 4.31 -14.07 38.39
CA LYS A 17 5.75 -14.34 38.38
C LYS A 17 6.13 -15.35 39.48
N THR A 18 5.68 -15.10 40.70
CA THR A 18 6.09 -15.87 41.88
C THR A 18 5.40 -17.23 42.01
N ARG A 19 4.10 -17.32 41.71
CA ARG A 19 3.31 -18.55 41.95
C ARG A 19 3.17 -19.44 40.74
N ILE A 20 3.18 -18.88 39.53
CA ILE A 20 2.96 -19.61 38.29
C ILE A 20 4.29 -19.84 37.56
N LEU A 21 4.99 -18.76 37.17
CA LEU A 21 6.12 -18.86 36.26
C LEU A 21 7.31 -19.65 36.83
N ASN A 22 7.52 -19.62 38.15
CA ASN A 22 8.54 -20.40 38.83
C ASN A 22 8.41 -21.92 38.67
N ARG A 23 7.26 -22.43 38.19
CA ARG A 23 7.01 -23.86 37.97
C ARG A 23 7.34 -24.33 36.55
N TYR A 24 7.71 -23.42 35.66
CA TYR A 24 7.91 -23.71 34.23
C TYR A 24 9.35 -23.44 33.81
N SER A 25 9.86 -24.30 32.95
CA SER A 25 11.16 -24.07 32.32
C SER A 25 11.02 -23.07 31.17
N PRO A 26 12.07 -22.30 30.87
CA PRO A 26 12.00 -21.38 29.75
C PRO A 26 11.78 -22.10 28.40
N GLY A 27 10.82 -21.62 27.62
CA GLY A 27 10.34 -22.23 26.38
C GLY A 27 9.08 -23.08 26.54
N GLU A 28 8.69 -23.44 27.76
CA GLU A 28 7.49 -24.21 28.05
C GLU A 28 6.22 -23.38 27.91
N LEU A 29 5.11 -24.07 27.60
CA LEU A 29 3.78 -23.49 27.56
C LEU A 29 3.26 -23.26 28.98
N ILE A 30 2.82 -22.04 29.26
CA ILE A 30 2.14 -21.73 30.51
C ILE A 30 0.64 -22.09 30.40
N PRO A 31 -0.07 -22.25 31.53
CA PRO A 31 -1.49 -22.55 31.52
C PRO A 31 -2.30 -21.46 30.80
N PRO A 32 -3.46 -21.81 30.22
CA PRO A 32 -4.39 -20.82 29.67
C PRO A 32 -4.83 -19.78 30.71
N GLU A 33 -5.12 -18.57 30.27
CA GLU A 33 -5.52 -17.43 31.14
C GLU A 33 -6.67 -17.79 32.11
N ARG A 34 -7.64 -18.61 31.67
CA ARG A 34 -8.74 -19.10 32.52
C ARG A 34 -8.25 -19.94 33.71
N LYS A 35 -7.30 -20.85 33.50
CA LYS A 35 -6.74 -21.67 34.59
C LYS A 35 -5.94 -20.82 35.57
N ILE A 36 -5.20 -19.83 35.07
CA ILE A 36 -4.47 -18.88 35.91
C ILE A 36 -5.44 -18.03 36.75
N ALA A 37 -6.56 -17.61 36.16
CA ALA A 37 -7.61 -16.86 36.86
C ALA A 37 -8.24 -17.66 37.99
N GLU A 38 -8.52 -18.95 37.76
CA GLU A 38 -9.00 -19.87 38.80
C GLU A 38 -7.98 -20.06 39.92
N GLU A 39 -6.71 -20.32 39.59
CA GLU A 39 -5.65 -20.56 40.58
C GLU A 39 -5.36 -19.33 41.46
N LEU A 40 -5.42 -18.13 40.89
CA LEU A 40 -5.21 -16.88 41.62
C LEU A 40 -6.51 -16.29 42.21
N ASN A 41 -7.67 -16.94 41.99
CA ASN A 41 -9.00 -16.46 42.40
C ASN A 41 -9.24 -14.99 41.96
N GLU A 42 -8.91 -14.70 40.70
CA GLU A 42 -9.02 -13.37 40.08
C GLU A 42 -9.85 -13.42 38.79
N THR A 43 -10.26 -12.25 38.29
CA THR A 43 -11.05 -12.20 37.04
C THR A 43 -10.18 -12.43 35.80
N HIS A 44 -10.73 -13.11 34.80
CA HIS A 44 -10.06 -13.35 33.53
C HIS A 44 -9.50 -12.05 32.90
N ASN A 45 -10.23 -10.95 32.96
CA ASN A 45 -9.80 -9.66 32.40
C ASN A 45 -8.57 -9.07 33.10
N LYS A 46 -8.46 -9.23 34.43
CA LYS A 46 -7.28 -8.77 35.16
C LYS A 46 -6.06 -9.62 34.83
N ILE A 47 -6.23 -10.94 34.75
CA ILE A 47 -5.19 -11.87 34.31
C ILE A 47 -4.75 -11.54 32.89
N HIS A 48 -5.68 -11.33 31.96
CA HIS A 48 -5.37 -10.94 30.59
C HIS A 48 -4.49 -9.69 30.53
N ARG A 49 -4.86 -8.63 31.28
CA ARG A 49 -4.05 -7.40 31.35
C ARG A 49 -2.67 -7.64 31.96
N ALA A 50 -2.57 -8.45 33.01
CA ALA A 50 -1.30 -8.80 33.64
C ALA A 50 -0.39 -9.62 32.70
N ILE A 51 -0.96 -10.58 31.96
CA ILE A 51 -0.27 -11.35 30.92
C ILE A 51 0.25 -10.43 29.80
N GLN A 52 -0.56 -9.48 29.33
CA GLN A 52 -0.12 -8.50 28.33
C GLN A 52 1.07 -7.65 28.82
N MET A 53 1.10 -7.29 30.11
CA MET A 53 2.25 -6.61 30.71
C MET A 53 3.49 -7.50 30.71
N LEU A 54 3.36 -8.78 31.11
CA LEU A 54 4.46 -9.75 31.08
C LEU A 54 4.99 -10.03 29.66
N VAL A 55 4.12 -10.02 28.66
CA VAL A 55 4.50 -10.11 27.24
C VAL A 55 5.25 -8.85 26.81
N LYS A 56 4.77 -7.66 27.19
CA LYS A 56 5.44 -6.37 26.91
C LYS A 56 6.81 -6.27 27.58
N GLU A 57 6.95 -6.78 28.80
CA GLU A 57 8.21 -6.90 29.54
C GLU A 57 9.15 -7.96 28.96
N GLY A 58 8.69 -8.79 28.01
CA GLY A 58 9.49 -9.84 27.40
C GLY A 58 9.71 -11.07 28.28
N VAL A 59 8.94 -11.20 29.36
CA VAL A 59 8.93 -12.39 30.23
C VAL A 59 8.17 -13.53 29.58
N LEU A 60 7.09 -13.22 28.85
CA LEU A 60 6.27 -14.18 28.12
C LEU A 60 6.28 -13.91 26.62
N ASN A 61 6.11 -14.96 25.82
CA ASN A 61 5.96 -14.87 24.37
C ASN A 61 4.58 -15.39 23.93
N SER A 62 3.80 -14.53 23.29
CA SER A 62 2.51 -14.90 22.69
C SER A 62 2.71 -15.20 21.21
N SER A 63 2.59 -16.47 20.81
CA SER A 63 2.78 -16.89 19.41
C SER A 63 1.47 -16.93 18.60
N GLY A 64 0.50 -16.08 18.97
CA GLY A 64 -0.82 -15.97 18.35
C GLY A 64 -1.82 -17.05 18.79
N CYS A 65 -3.06 -16.94 18.31
CA CYS A 65 -4.25 -17.62 18.84
C CYS A 65 -4.18 -19.16 18.91
N ARG A 66 -3.26 -19.81 18.19
CA ARG A 66 -3.19 -21.28 18.09
C ARG A 66 -2.04 -21.93 18.86
N ARG A 67 -1.03 -21.17 19.30
CA ARG A 67 0.22 -21.74 19.84
C ARG A 67 0.42 -21.53 21.34
N GLY A 68 -0.50 -20.83 22.01
CA GLY A 68 -0.44 -20.56 23.45
C GLY A 68 0.64 -19.54 23.83
N ILE A 69 0.81 -19.35 25.14
CA ILE A 69 1.80 -18.43 25.71
C ILE A 69 2.96 -19.25 26.27
N ARG A 70 4.19 -18.82 26.02
CA ARG A 70 5.41 -19.51 26.49
C ARG A 70 6.26 -18.63 27.39
N LEU A 71 6.99 -19.24 28.33
CA LEU A 71 7.99 -18.54 29.14
C LEU A 71 9.25 -18.23 28.28
N CYS A 72 9.80 -17.02 28.35
CA CYS A 72 10.99 -16.65 27.58
C CYS A 72 12.29 -17.20 28.17
N LYS A 73 13.23 -17.62 27.30
CA LYS A 73 14.56 -18.22 27.63
C LYS A 73 15.53 -17.29 28.36
N THR A 74 15.34 -16.00 28.16
CA THR A 74 16.02 -14.90 28.82
C THR A 74 14.99 -13.78 28.94
N PRO A 75 14.90 -13.06 30.08
CA PRO A 75 14.15 -11.82 30.10
C PRO A 75 14.76 -10.96 29.01
N ARG A 76 14.01 -10.70 27.93
CA ARG A 76 14.42 -9.62 27.02
C ARG A 76 14.61 -8.40 27.91
N PRO A 77 15.70 -7.64 27.75
CA PRO A 77 15.84 -6.41 28.51
C PRO A 77 14.51 -5.65 28.35
N PRO A 78 13.99 -5.02 29.43
CA PRO A 78 12.85 -4.13 29.27
C PRO A 78 13.16 -3.25 28.05
N ARG A 79 12.17 -2.98 27.20
CA ARG A 79 12.29 -1.98 26.13
C ARG A 79 12.45 -0.58 26.76
N THR A 80 13.49 -0.40 27.56
CA THR A 80 14.15 0.84 27.94
C THR A 80 15.32 1.01 26.98
N SER A 81 15.05 0.94 25.67
CA SER A 81 15.85 1.75 24.77
C SER A 81 15.53 3.18 25.17
N LEU A 82 16.55 3.96 25.56
CA LEU A 82 16.53 5.42 25.38
C LEU A 82 15.77 5.70 24.08
N PRO A 83 14.83 6.67 24.02
CA PRO A 83 14.02 6.90 22.83
C PRO A 83 14.97 6.99 21.63
N GLN A 84 15.04 5.90 20.87
CA GLN A 84 15.83 5.88 19.65
C GLN A 84 15.13 6.88 18.77
N GLU A 85 15.89 7.87 18.30
CA GLU A 85 15.37 8.84 17.37
C GLU A 85 14.75 8.05 16.21
N LYS A 86 13.44 8.25 16.01
CA LYS A 86 12.73 7.51 14.98
C LYS A 86 13.28 7.93 13.63
N ILE A 87 13.47 6.96 12.75
CA ILE A 87 13.73 7.23 11.35
C ILE A 87 12.45 7.83 10.78
N ARG A 88 12.50 9.09 10.36
CA ARG A 88 11.35 9.77 9.73
C ARG A 88 11.46 9.66 8.23
N LEU A 89 10.43 9.09 7.60
CA LEU A 89 10.28 9.02 6.15
C LEU A 89 9.20 10.00 5.72
N LYS A 90 9.50 10.80 4.70
CA LYS A 90 8.53 11.69 4.07
C LYS A 90 7.97 11.02 2.83
N PHE A 91 6.65 10.93 2.76
CA PHE A 91 5.94 10.33 1.63
C PHE A 91 5.06 11.38 0.95
N LYS A 92 5.51 11.87 -0.20
CA LYS A 92 4.75 12.82 -1.02
C LYS A 92 3.62 12.11 -1.77
N MET A 93 2.41 12.64 -1.63
CA MET A 93 1.23 12.24 -2.37
C MET A 93 0.65 13.44 -3.14
N PRO A 94 0.64 13.43 -4.48
CA PRO A 94 0.20 14.56 -5.29
C PRO A 94 -1.33 14.63 -5.44
N VAL A 95 -2.04 14.47 -4.33
CA VAL A 95 -3.50 14.43 -4.27
C VAL A 95 -4.03 15.23 -3.06
N PRO A 96 -5.22 15.84 -3.15
CA PRO A 96 -5.85 16.52 -2.01
C PRO A 96 -6.02 15.61 -0.79
N ALA A 97 -5.80 16.18 0.40
CA ALA A 97 -5.80 15.44 1.67
C ALA A 97 -7.15 14.81 2.05
N ASP A 98 -8.26 15.33 1.53
CA ASP A 98 -9.62 14.87 1.80
C ASP A 98 -10.04 13.64 0.98
N LEU A 99 -9.27 13.27 -0.05
CA LEU A 99 -9.58 12.13 -0.90
C LEU A 99 -9.47 10.80 -0.16
N PHE A 100 -10.37 9.88 -0.51
CA PHE A 100 -10.38 8.51 0.04
C PHE A 100 -9.03 7.79 -0.13
N GLN A 101 -8.33 8.04 -1.24
CA GLN A 101 -7.00 7.48 -1.51
C GLN A 101 -5.99 7.81 -0.41
N VAL A 102 -5.99 9.04 0.12
CA VAL A 102 -5.07 9.45 1.21
C VAL A 102 -5.36 8.65 2.48
N LYS A 103 -6.65 8.43 2.79
CA LYS A 103 -7.05 7.61 3.96
C LYS A 103 -6.62 6.16 3.82
N VAL A 104 -6.65 5.60 2.61
CA VAL A 104 -6.16 4.23 2.34
C VAL A 104 -4.65 4.17 2.56
N TRP A 105 -3.90 5.11 2.01
CA TRP A 105 -2.45 5.17 2.17
C TRP A 105 -2.02 5.42 3.61
N GLN A 106 -2.72 6.26 4.36
CA GLN A 106 -2.49 6.44 5.79
C GLN A 106 -2.58 5.11 6.54
N ARG A 107 -3.59 4.28 6.25
CA ARG A 107 -3.70 2.94 6.89
C ARG A 107 -2.54 2.01 6.52
N VAL A 108 -2.03 2.09 5.30
CA VAL A 108 -0.85 1.32 4.88
C VAL A 108 0.37 1.77 5.70
N CYS A 109 0.61 3.09 5.79
CA CYS A 109 1.70 3.66 6.58
C CYS A 109 1.55 3.35 8.08
N ASP A 110 0.35 3.40 8.64
CA ASP A 110 0.09 3.06 10.05
C ASP A 110 0.40 1.58 10.32
N THR A 111 -0.02 0.69 9.41
CA THR A 111 0.27 -0.75 9.51
C THR A 111 1.77 -1.01 9.40
N PHE A 112 2.46 -0.32 8.50
CA PHE A 112 3.91 -0.37 8.36
C PHE A 112 4.62 0.12 9.63
N CYS A 113 4.26 1.29 10.16
CA CYS A 113 4.83 1.82 11.41
C CYS A 113 4.53 0.92 12.62
N ALA A 114 3.40 0.20 12.63
CA ALA A 114 3.10 -0.77 13.67
C ALA A 114 4.03 -2.01 13.59
N ALA A 115 4.38 -2.44 12.39
CA ALA A 115 5.36 -3.52 12.15
C ALA A 115 6.81 -3.07 12.43
N TYR A 116 7.12 -1.79 12.19
CA TYR A 116 8.44 -1.18 12.36
C TYR A 116 8.40 0.05 13.29
N PRO A 117 8.31 -0.14 14.63
CA PRO A 117 8.04 0.96 15.57
C PRO A 117 9.11 2.05 15.67
N ASN A 118 10.31 1.79 15.14
CA ASN A 118 11.42 2.74 15.03
C ASN A 118 11.32 3.64 13.80
N ILE A 119 10.33 3.42 12.93
CA ILE A 119 10.06 4.23 11.75
C ILE A 119 8.79 5.05 11.98
N GLU A 120 8.80 6.27 11.46
CA GLU A 120 7.66 7.18 11.38
C GLU A 120 7.50 7.59 9.91
N VAL A 121 6.27 7.67 9.42
CA VAL A 121 5.97 8.12 8.06
C VAL A 121 5.12 9.38 8.12
N GLU A 122 5.62 10.46 7.55
CA GLU A 122 4.92 11.73 7.35
C GLU A 122 4.36 11.77 5.92
N ILE A 123 3.03 11.79 5.77
CA ILE A 123 2.39 11.94 4.46
C ILE A 123 2.28 13.43 4.13
N ILE A 124 2.84 13.82 2.98
CA ILE A 124 2.82 15.20 2.48
C ILE A 124 1.86 15.27 1.29
N ASN A 125 0.69 15.88 1.51
CA ASN A 125 -0.31 16.12 0.47
C ASN A 125 -0.01 17.43 -0.27
N ASP A 126 0.71 17.33 -1.38
CA ASP A 126 1.04 18.49 -2.22
C ASP A 126 0.70 18.21 -3.68
N THR A 127 -0.38 18.81 -4.16
CA THR A 127 -0.87 18.68 -5.54
C THR A 127 0.01 19.40 -6.56
N SER A 128 1.03 20.13 -6.11
CA SER A 128 2.00 20.74 -7.02
C SER A 128 2.79 19.65 -7.74
N ARG A 129 3.08 19.90 -9.02
CA ARG A 129 4.01 19.07 -9.82
C ARG A 129 5.47 19.29 -9.45
N LYS A 130 5.75 20.11 -8.44
CA LYS A 130 7.12 20.38 -8.01
C LYS A 130 7.66 19.11 -7.39
N ILE A 131 8.71 18.54 -7.94
CA ILE A 131 9.35 17.41 -7.29
C ILE A 131 10.18 17.96 -6.14
N CYS A 132 10.03 17.34 -4.98
CA CYS A 132 10.65 17.77 -3.75
C CYS A 132 11.53 16.61 -3.23
N SER A 133 12.39 16.90 -2.25
CA SER A 133 13.40 15.98 -1.73
C SER A 133 12.82 14.98 -0.72
N GLU A 134 11.60 14.49 -0.92
CA GLU A 134 11.00 13.48 -0.07
C GLU A 134 11.60 12.09 -0.34
N ASP A 135 11.58 11.25 0.69
CA ASP A 135 12.13 9.89 0.63
C ASP A 135 11.30 8.98 -0.28
N LEU A 136 9.98 9.18 -0.30
CA LEU A 136 9.02 8.43 -1.10
C LEU A 136 8.11 9.39 -1.87
N ASN A 137 7.84 9.05 -3.13
CA ASN A 137 7.00 9.86 -4.01
C ASN A 137 5.98 8.98 -4.72
N LEU A 138 4.69 9.26 -4.51
CA LEU A 138 3.64 8.72 -5.37
C LEU A 138 3.58 9.57 -6.63
N VAL A 139 3.77 8.98 -7.80
CA VAL A 139 3.82 9.72 -9.07
C VAL A 139 2.69 9.30 -10.01
N TRP A 140 2.20 10.25 -10.82
CA TRP A 140 1.22 10.02 -11.87
C TRP A 140 1.28 11.16 -12.91
N PRO A 141 1.39 10.89 -14.23
CA PRO A 141 1.85 9.69 -14.93
C PRO A 141 3.36 9.40 -14.70
N PRO A 142 3.92 8.24 -15.12
CA PRO A 142 5.33 7.93 -14.92
C PRO A 142 6.19 8.67 -15.96
N PHE A 143 6.26 9.99 -15.90
CA PHE A 143 7.39 10.70 -16.50
C PHE A 143 8.37 10.99 -15.36
N LEU A 144 9.28 10.04 -15.14
CA LEU A 144 10.26 10.12 -14.06
C LEU A 144 11.49 10.80 -14.62
N ASP A 145 11.85 11.93 -14.02
CA ASP A 145 13.12 12.58 -14.32
C ASP A 145 14.25 11.79 -13.63
N LYS A 146 15.13 11.19 -14.43
CA LYS A 146 16.28 10.41 -13.95
C LYS A 146 17.25 11.24 -13.10
N ASP A 147 17.23 12.57 -13.25
CA ASP A 147 18.10 13.47 -12.51
C ASP A 147 17.53 13.77 -11.12
N ILE A 148 16.29 13.34 -10.86
CA ILE A 148 15.57 13.57 -9.61
C ILE A 148 15.37 12.27 -8.82
N PHE A 149 15.08 11.16 -9.50
CA PHE A 149 14.83 9.87 -8.84
C PHE A 149 16.06 8.97 -8.85
N TRP A 150 16.30 8.30 -7.72
CA TRP A 150 17.35 7.30 -7.62
C TRP A 150 16.95 6.00 -8.32
N ALA A 151 17.97 5.33 -8.89
CA ALA A 151 17.77 4.02 -9.47
C ALA A 151 17.56 2.98 -8.37
N LEU A 152 16.57 2.13 -8.56
CA LEU A 152 16.23 1.02 -7.69
C LEU A 152 16.93 -0.25 -8.20
N ASN A 153 17.41 -1.08 -7.27
CA ASN A 153 17.85 -2.43 -7.64
C ASN A 153 16.67 -3.39 -7.53
N LYS A 154 16.48 -4.19 -8.58
CA LYS A 154 15.40 -5.18 -8.64
C LYS A 154 15.45 -6.17 -7.46
N SER A 155 16.66 -6.57 -7.05
CA SER A 155 16.89 -7.47 -5.91
C SER A 155 16.42 -6.91 -4.57
N ASP A 156 16.42 -5.59 -4.40
CA ASP A 156 16.06 -4.95 -3.14
C ASP A 156 14.54 -4.86 -2.97
N ILE A 157 13.81 -4.92 -4.10
CA ILE A 157 12.34 -4.91 -4.14
C ILE A 157 11.80 -6.29 -3.78
N PHE A 158 12.40 -7.34 -4.34
CA PHE A 158 11.95 -8.72 -4.14
C PHE A 158 12.68 -9.35 -2.96
N THR A 159 12.17 -9.08 -1.75
CA THR A 159 12.68 -9.63 -0.49
C THR A 159 11.57 -10.32 0.30
N ASP A 160 11.96 -11.30 1.13
CA ASP A 160 11.14 -11.97 2.16
C ASP A 160 9.64 -12.11 1.85
N GLY A 161 9.31 -12.96 0.89
CA GLY A 161 7.93 -13.35 0.58
C GLY A 161 7.23 -12.52 -0.48
N LEU A 162 7.92 -11.56 -1.10
CA LEU A 162 7.47 -10.89 -2.32
C LEU A 162 8.33 -11.32 -3.52
N SER A 163 7.66 -11.85 -4.54
CA SER A 163 8.26 -12.32 -5.79
C SER A 163 7.73 -11.54 -6.99
N GLU A 164 8.40 -11.65 -8.13
CA GLU A 164 7.92 -11.04 -9.38
C GLU A 164 6.60 -11.65 -9.87
N ASP A 165 6.35 -12.92 -9.54
CA ASP A 165 5.11 -13.63 -9.89
C ASP A 165 3.89 -13.12 -9.12
N ASP A 166 4.09 -12.34 -8.05
CA ASP A 166 3.00 -11.65 -7.33
C ASP A 166 2.47 -10.42 -8.09
N PHE A 167 3.11 -10.05 -9.20
CA PHE A 167 2.76 -8.90 -10.03
C PHE A 167 2.12 -9.32 -11.36
N ILE A 168 1.39 -8.38 -11.98
CA ILE A 168 0.88 -8.57 -13.34
C ILE A 168 2.09 -8.75 -14.29
N PRO A 169 2.08 -9.75 -15.19
CA PRO A 169 3.19 -9.98 -16.11
C PRO A 169 3.58 -8.71 -16.88
N GLY A 170 4.88 -8.37 -16.85
CA GLY A 170 5.44 -7.21 -17.53
C GLY A 170 5.16 -5.85 -16.88
N ILE A 171 4.41 -5.76 -15.77
CA ILE A 171 4.09 -4.46 -15.16
C ILE A 171 5.35 -3.74 -14.66
N MET A 172 6.34 -4.48 -14.21
CA MET A 172 7.60 -3.93 -13.69
C MET A 172 8.38 -3.17 -14.76
N ASP A 173 8.20 -3.49 -16.05
CA ASP A 173 8.84 -2.81 -17.17
C ASP A 173 8.38 -1.34 -17.27
N THR A 174 7.21 -0.99 -16.72
CA THR A 174 6.72 0.40 -16.67
C THR A 174 7.54 1.29 -15.74
N GLY A 175 8.26 0.69 -14.79
CA GLY A 175 9.21 1.37 -13.91
C GLY A 175 10.58 1.60 -14.55
N TRP A 176 10.87 0.99 -15.71
CA TRP A 176 12.16 1.12 -16.40
C TRP A 176 12.18 2.32 -17.33
N GLN A 177 13.06 3.27 -17.05
CA GLN A 177 13.28 4.47 -17.88
C GLN A 177 14.77 4.76 -17.99
N PHE A 178 15.23 5.16 -19.17
CA PHE A 178 16.63 5.48 -19.43
C PHE A 178 17.61 4.36 -19.05
N GLY A 179 17.19 3.10 -19.21
CA GLY A 179 18.00 1.92 -18.88
C GLY A 179 18.14 1.65 -17.37
N LYS A 180 17.32 2.27 -16.52
CA LYS A 180 17.32 2.06 -15.07
C LYS A 180 15.89 1.88 -14.56
N MET A 181 15.72 1.13 -13.48
CA MET A 181 14.45 1.05 -12.79
C MET A 181 14.31 2.25 -11.84
N LEU A 182 13.32 3.12 -12.06
CA LEU A 182 13.13 4.36 -11.30
C LEU A 182 11.87 4.35 -10.43
N ALA A 183 10.97 3.38 -10.62
CA ALA A 183 9.76 3.26 -9.83
C ALA A 183 9.29 1.81 -9.70
N VAL A 184 8.50 1.55 -8.64
CA VAL A 184 7.76 0.31 -8.45
C VAL A 184 6.29 0.58 -8.76
N PRO A 185 5.67 -0.11 -9.73
CA PRO A 185 4.25 0.04 -10.01
C PRO A 185 3.43 -0.55 -8.85
N ILE A 186 2.59 0.28 -8.22
CA ILE A 186 1.74 -0.12 -7.08
C ILE A 186 0.29 -0.32 -7.53
N THR A 187 -0.14 0.45 -8.52
CA THR A 187 -1.47 0.33 -9.12
C THR A 187 -1.35 0.32 -10.63
N HIS A 188 -2.17 -0.52 -11.26
CA HIS A 188 -2.35 -0.54 -12.71
C HIS A 188 -3.76 -0.06 -13.02
N SER A 189 -3.88 1.00 -13.81
CA SER A 189 -5.15 1.44 -14.37
C SER A 189 -5.15 1.07 -15.84
N PRO A 190 -5.81 -0.04 -16.24
CA PRO A 190 -5.92 -0.38 -17.65
C PRO A 190 -6.62 0.75 -18.41
N ALA A 191 -6.33 0.87 -19.70
CA ALA A 191 -7.08 1.76 -20.57
C ALA A 191 -8.53 1.23 -20.66
N VAL A 192 -9.45 1.96 -20.05
CA VAL A 192 -10.86 1.56 -19.95
C VAL A 192 -11.75 2.53 -20.70
N TYR A 193 -12.69 1.99 -21.47
CA TYR A 193 -13.73 2.79 -22.09
C TYR A 193 -14.87 2.99 -21.08
N TRP A 194 -15.12 4.23 -20.68
CA TRP A 194 -16.25 4.57 -19.82
C TRP A 194 -17.26 5.35 -20.66
N GLY A 195 -18.42 4.74 -20.89
CA GLY A 195 -19.52 5.35 -21.62
C GLY A 195 -20.84 5.12 -20.91
N HIS A 196 -21.75 6.09 -21.01
CA HIS A 196 -23.10 5.92 -20.50
C HIS A 196 -23.80 4.82 -21.30
N ARG A 197 -24.18 3.70 -20.67
CA ARG A 197 -24.74 2.52 -21.34
C ARG A 197 -25.87 2.86 -22.32
N ASN A 198 -26.78 3.74 -21.93
CA ASN A 198 -27.89 4.16 -22.80
C ASN A 198 -27.44 4.95 -24.04
N MET A 199 -26.34 5.71 -23.96
CA MET A 199 -25.79 6.42 -25.12
C MET A 199 -25.16 5.43 -26.10
N LEU A 200 -24.37 4.48 -25.60
CA LEU A 200 -23.77 3.43 -26.42
C LEU A 200 -24.85 2.62 -27.15
N HIS A 201 -25.89 2.22 -26.42
CA HIS A 201 -27.02 1.50 -27.00
C HIS A 201 -27.75 2.32 -28.07
N ARG A 202 -28.02 3.61 -27.84
CA ARG A 202 -28.67 4.50 -28.84
C ARG A 202 -27.85 4.66 -30.11
N MET A 203 -26.53 4.64 -29.99
CA MET A 203 -25.59 4.76 -31.11
C MET A 203 -25.24 3.42 -31.76
N ASN A 204 -25.87 2.32 -31.31
CA ASN A 204 -25.57 0.96 -31.75
C ASN A 204 -24.09 0.58 -31.56
N LEU A 205 -23.47 1.10 -30.50
CA LEU A 205 -22.10 0.80 -30.09
C LEU A 205 -22.13 -0.35 -29.06
N ASP A 206 -21.97 -1.58 -29.54
CA ASP A 206 -21.90 -2.79 -28.70
C ASP A 206 -20.44 -3.14 -28.41
N VAL A 207 -20.11 -3.38 -27.13
CA VAL A 207 -18.77 -3.80 -26.70
C VAL A 207 -18.31 -5.08 -27.39
N ASN A 208 -19.23 -5.94 -27.82
CA ASN A 208 -18.91 -7.14 -28.59
C ASN A 208 -18.37 -6.84 -30.00
N ASN A 209 -18.62 -5.64 -30.52
CA ASN A 209 -18.09 -5.18 -31.81
C ASN A 209 -16.70 -4.56 -31.66
N PHE A 210 -16.17 -4.45 -30.45
CA PHE A 210 -14.85 -3.91 -30.16
C PHE A 210 -13.78 -4.98 -30.44
N LYS A 211 -13.09 -4.90 -31.58
CA LYS A 211 -12.15 -5.93 -32.05
C LYS A 211 -10.71 -5.46 -32.05
N GLU A 212 -10.48 -4.18 -32.30
CA GLU A 212 -9.15 -3.61 -32.43
C GLU A 212 -9.03 -2.27 -31.68
N PRO A 213 -7.83 -1.86 -31.22
CA PRO A 213 -7.64 -0.57 -30.56
C PRO A 213 -8.15 0.62 -31.38
N LEU A 214 -8.19 0.52 -32.72
CA LEU A 214 -8.72 1.57 -33.58
C LEU A 214 -10.22 1.83 -33.37
N ASP A 215 -10.97 0.84 -32.89
CA ASP A 215 -12.39 0.97 -32.58
C ASP A 215 -12.65 2.02 -31.49
N TYR A 216 -11.67 2.28 -30.60
CA TYR A 216 -11.75 3.37 -29.61
C TYR A 216 -11.97 4.73 -30.31
N PHE A 217 -11.20 4.99 -31.36
CA PHE A 217 -11.26 6.27 -32.08
C PHE A 217 -12.52 6.36 -32.93
N ARG A 218 -12.94 5.25 -33.55
CA ARG A 218 -14.19 5.19 -34.32
C ARG A 218 -15.39 5.51 -33.44
N TRP A 219 -15.47 4.90 -32.26
CA TRP A 219 -16.54 5.15 -31.30
C TRP A 219 -16.52 6.56 -30.73
N GLY A 220 -15.34 7.06 -30.36
CA GLY A 220 -15.16 8.45 -29.92
C GLY A 220 -15.68 9.44 -30.94
N ASN A 221 -15.25 9.29 -32.21
CA ASN A 221 -15.70 10.12 -33.32
C ASN A 221 -17.22 10.03 -33.53
N GLN A 222 -17.80 8.84 -33.50
CA GLN A 222 -19.24 8.65 -33.69
C GLN A 222 -20.07 9.31 -32.56
N LEU A 223 -19.59 9.26 -31.32
CA LEU A 223 -20.25 9.90 -30.18
C LEU A 223 -20.12 11.42 -30.21
N GLU A 224 -18.96 11.95 -30.60
CA GLU A 224 -18.74 13.40 -30.76
C GLU A 224 -19.71 14.00 -31.79
N HIS A 225 -19.98 13.27 -32.87
CA HIS A 225 -20.92 13.69 -33.92
C HIS A 225 -22.40 13.41 -33.57
N SER A 226 -22.69 12.72 -32.48
CA SER A 226 -24.06 12.26 -32.16
C SER A 226 -25.02 13.36 -31.71
N ASN A 227 -24.54 14.58 -31.45
CA ASN A 227 -25.32 15.71 -30.89
C ASN A 227 -26.05 15.39 -29.56
N LEU A 228 -25.83 14.21 -29.00
CA LEU A 228 -26.28 13.84 -27.66
C LEU A 228 -25.33 14.53 -26.68
N CYS A 229 -25.86 15.21 -25.66
CA CYS A 229 -25.09 15.93 -24.62
C CYS A 229 -24.10 15.02 -23.87
N ALA A 230 -22.98 14.66 -24.49
CA ALA A 230 -21.83 14.09 -23.83
C ALA A 230 -21.13 15.24 -23.11
N MET A 231 -21.16 15.25 -21.78
CA MET A 231 -20.55 16.33 -20.97
C MET A 231 -19.02 16.24 -20.86
N GLY A 232 -18.38 15.42 -21.69
CA GLY A 232 -16.93 15.31 -21.75
C GLY A 232 -16.47 13.90 -22.11
N PHE A 233 -15.46 13.83 -22.97
CA PHE A 233 -14.72 12.62 -23.30
C PHE A 233 -13.26 12.84 -22.91
N PHE A 234 -12.76 12.04 -21.96
CA PHE A 234 -11.37 12.10 -21.52
C PHE A 234 -10.67 10.79 -21.92
N PHE A 235 -9.85 10.84 -22.98
CA PHE A 235 -9.06 9.70 -23.42
C PHE A 235 -7.59 9.87 -23.03
N TYR A 236 -7.27 9.44 -21.80
CA TYR A 236 -5.88 9.43 -21.34
C TYR A 236 -5.08 8.23 -21.89
N GLY A 237 -5.76 7.16 -22.32
CA GLY A 237 -5.13 5.95 -22.86
C GLY A 237 -4.20 6.23 -24.05
N PHE A 238 -4.62 7.12 -24.98
CA PHE A 238 -3.75 7.56 -26.07
C PHE A 238 -2.43 8.11 -25.55
N SER A 239 -2.48 9.08 -24.63
CA SER A 239 -1.28 9.77 -24.14
C SER A 239 -0.30 8.80 -23.47
N TYR A 240 -0.80 7.81 -22.73
CA TYR A 240 0.01 6.77 -22.09
C TYR A 240 0.66 5.83 -23.09
N HIS A 241 -0.14 5.23 -23.97
CA HIS A 241 0.40 4.28 -24.92
C HIS A 241 1.30 5.01 -25.92
N ALA A 242 0.92 6.19 -26.40
CA ALA A 242 1.71 6.96 -27.35
C ALA A 242 3.08 7.33 -26.77
N ALA A 243 3.17 7.68 -25.49
CA ALA A 243 4.45 7.92 -24.82
C ALA A 243 5.40 6.70 -24.85
N ASN A 244 4.87 5.48 -24.67
CA ASN A 244 5.66 4.25 -24.75
C ASN A 244 6.22 3.98 -26.16
N TYR A 245 5.60 4.53 -27.20
CA TYR A 245 6.10 4.50 -28.59
C TYR A 245 6.92 5.76 -28.94
N GLY A 246 7.32 6.54 -27.94
CA GLY A 246 8.12 7.76 -28.12
C GLY A 246 7.37 8.91 -28.78
N LEU A 247 6.04 8.87 -28.78
CA LEU A 247 5.18 9.88 -29.36
C LEU A 247 4.96 11.03 -28.35
N CYS A 248 5.43 12.22 -28.72
CA CYS A 248 5.17 13.43 -27.97
C CYS A 248 4.03 14.21 -28.63
N CYS A 249 2.93 14.40 -27.89
CA CYS A 249 1.86 15.30 -28.29
C CYS A 249 2.13 16.70 -27.73
N GLN A 250 2.47 17.66 -28.59
CA GLN A 250 2.64 19.07 -28.20
C GLN A 250 1.40 19.87 -28.57
N ARG A 251 0.80 20.58 -27.62
CA ARG A 251 -0.26 21.55 -27.91
C ARG A 251 0.36 22.94 -28.09
N LYS A 252 0.22 23.55 -29.28
CA LYS A 252 0.61 24.95 -29.54
C LYS A 252 -0.55 25.65 -30.25
N ASN A 253 -0.99 26.80 -29.72
CA ASN A 253 -2.07 27.62 -30.30
C ASN A 253 -3.33 26.79 -30.64
N SER A 254 -3.78 25.96 -29.71
CA SER A 254 -4.92 25.04 -29.88
C SER A 254 -4.77 23.97 -30.97
N LYS A 255 -3.59 23.82 -31.58
CA LYS A 255 -3.26 22.70 -32.49
C LYS A 255 -2.39 21.68 -31.77
N PHE A 256 -2.61 20.40 -32.09
CA PHE A 256 -1.77 19.31 -31.62
C PHE A 256 -0.74 18.96 -32.69
N TYR A 257 0.52 18.82 -32.27
CA TYR A 257 1.64 18.42 -33.10
C TYR A 257 2.14 17.07 -32.60
N MET A 258 2.27 16.12 -33.53
CA MET A 258 2.77 14.78 -33.30
C MET A 258 3.71 14.42 -34.45
N ASP A 259 4.72 13.61 -34.16
CA ASP A 259 5.57 13.00 -35.19
C ASP A 259 4.75 11.97 -35.98
N SER A 260 4.60 12.18 -37.28
CA SER A 260 3.73 11.36 -38.14
C SER A 260 4.21 9.91 -38.26
N ASP A 261 5.51 9.69 -38.30
CA ASP A 261 6.08 8.35 -38.49
C ASP A 261 5.91 7.53 -37.22
N LYS A 262 6.13 8.16 -36.07
CA LYS A 262 5.86 7.53 -34.77
C LYS A 262 4.36 7.31 -34.56
N LEU A 263 3.50 8.21 -35.05
CA LEU A 263 2.05 8.04 -34.96
C LEU A 263 1.58 6.85 -35.78
N TYR A 264 2.15 6.70 -36.97
CA TYR A 264 1.89 5.56 -37.83
C TYR A 264 2.38 4.25 -37.20
N ALA A 265 3.61 4.22 -36.68
CA ALA A 265 4.14 3.06 -35.97
C ALA A 265 3.26 2.69 -34.75
N PHE A 266 2.87 3.69 -33.96
CA PHE A 266 1.96 3.53 -32.82
C PHE A 266 0.64 2.86 -33.22
N PHE A 267 -0.06 3.37 -34.25
CA PHE A 267 -1.33 2.78 -34.67
C PHE A 267 -1.19 1.37 -35.24
N ARG A 268 -0.06 1.06 -35.87
CA ARG A 268 0.20 -0.28 -36.43
C ARG A 268 0.53 -1.31 -35.35
N GLU A 269 1.24 -0.89 -34.31
CA GLU A 269 1.87 -1.80 -33.35
C GLU A 269 1.19 -1.83 -31.99
N ILE A 270 0.27 -0.90 -31.71
CA ILE A 270 -0.48 -0.88 -30.45
C ILE A 270 -1.23 -2.19 -30.26
N LYS A 271 -0.90 -2.90 -29.19
CA LYS A 271 -1.63 -4.08 -28.73
C LYS A 271 -2.68 -3.66 -27.69
N PRO A 272 -3.86 -4.30 -27.67
CA PRO A 272 -4.73 -4.21 -26.50
C PRO A 272 -3.97 -4.87 -25.33
N TRP A 273 -3.56 -4.06 -24.36
CA TRP A 273 -3.00 -4.53 -23.10
C TRP A 273 -4.12 -4.64 -22.07
#